data_AF-A0A8I1UHZ0-F1
#
_entry.id   AF-A0A8I1UHZ0-F1
#
_cell.length_a   1.000
_cell.length_b   1.000
_cell.length_c   1.000
_cell.angle_alpha   90.00
_cell.angle_beta   90.00
_cell.angle_gamma   90.00
#
_symmetry.space_group_name_H-M   'P 1'
#
loop_
_entity.id
_entity.type
_entity.pdbx_description
1 polymer ?
#
loop_
_entity_poly.entity_id
_entity_poly.type
_entity_poly.pdbx_seq_one_letter_code
_entity_poly.pdbx_strand_id
1 'polypeptide(L)'
;MLANEDECRAMGLDVKAVDRIARRINRAMKDANRLGLILFGGAGSGSLRGDADERGRRLIVADFDGTNWDGGDGGGGQCEDGLLRGEGL
;
A
#
# COMPACT_ATOMS: atom_id res chain seq x y z
N MET A 1 -7.27 -10.93 -11.61
CA MET A 1 -6.88 -11.10 -10.19
C MET A 1 -5.84 -10.04 -9.89
N LEU A 2 -5.84 -9.43 -8.70
CA LEU A 2 -4.82 -8.46 -8.29
C LEU A 2 -3.67 -9.11 -7.53
N ALA A 3 -3.90 -10.27 -6.91
CA ALA A 3 -2.84 -11.02 -6.24
C ALA A 3 -1.93 -11.70 -7.27
N ASN A 4 -0.62 -11.67 -7.02
CA ASN A 4 0.35 -12.45 -7.77
C ASN A 4 0.38 -13.88 -7.22
N GLU A 5 0.03 -14.84 -8.06
CA GLU A 5 -0.24 -16.22 -7.63
C GLU A 5 1.04 -16.95 -7.22
N ASP A 6 2.15 -16.74 -7.93
CA ASP A 6 3.41 -17.42 -7.66
C ASP A 6 4.05 -16.92 -6.35
N GLU A 7 4.01 -15.62 -6.06
CA GLU A 7 4.46 -15.03 -4.80
C GLU A 7 3.59 -15.48 -3.61
N CYS A 8 2.27 -15.53 -3.80
CA CYS A 8 1.38 -16.05 -2.77
C CYS A 8 1.70 -17.52 -2.46
N ARG A 9 1.94 -18.35 -3.47
CA ARG A 9 2.34 -19.75 -3.29
C ARG A 9 3.70 -19.87 -2.62
N ALA A 10 4.68 -19.08 -3.03
CA ALA A 10 6.03 -19.06 -2.43
C ALA A 10 5.99 -18.71 -0.93
N MET A 11 5.05 -17.86 -0.50
CA MET A 11 4.83 -17.50 0.90
C MET A 11 3.82 -18.40 1.64
N GLY A 12 3.23 -19.40 0.98
CA GLY A 12 2.20 -20.27 1.58
C GLY A 12 0.87 -19.57 1.91
N LEU A 13 0.52 -18.52 1.17
CA LEU A 13 -0.69 -17.71 1.38
C LEU A 13 -1.86 -18.18 0.50
N ASP A 14 -3.09 -18.00 1.01
CA ASP A 14 -4.31 -18.17 0.19
C ASP A 14 -4.46 -17.00 -0.78
N VAL A 15 -4.25 -17.27 -2.07
CA VAL A 15 -4.38 -16.33 -3.18
C VAL A 15 -5.73 -15.61 -3.18
N LYS A 16 -6.83 -16.30 -2.84
CA LYS A 16 -8.17 -15.70 -2.82
C LYS A 16 -8.34 -14.73 -1.66
N ALA A 17 -7.74 -15.02 -0.52
CA ALA A 17 -7.74 -14.11 0.63
C ALA A 17 -6.95 -12.83 0.31
N VAL A 18 -5.76 -12.97 -0.30
CA VAL A 18 -4.93 -11.83 -0.73
C VAL A 18 -5.66 -10.98 -1.77
N ASP A 19 -6.26 -11.59 -2.81
CA ASP A 19 -7.02 -10.87 -3.84
C ASP A 19 -8.21 -10.09 -3.25
N ARG A 20 -8.90 -10.66 -2.26
CA ARG A 20 -10.01 -9.99 -1.57
C ARG A 20 -9.52 -8.76 -0.80
N ILE A 21 -8.42 -8.86 -0.07
CA ILE A 21 -7.82 -7.74 0.67
C ILE A 21 -7.41 -6.64 -0.32
N ALA A 22 -6.66 -6.99 -1.37
CA ALA A 22 -6.19 -6.04 -2.38
C ALA A 22 -7.33 -5.26 -3.03
N ARG A 23 -8.45 -5.93 -3.36
CA ARG A 23 -9.63 -5.26 -3.94
C ARG A 23 -10.30 -4.28 -2.99
N ARG A 24 -10.40 -4.60 -1.69
CA ARG A 24 -10.99 -3.71 -0.69
C ARG A 24 -10.14 -2.46 -0.53
N ILE A 25 -8.81 -2.61 -0.46
CA ILE A 25 -7.87 -1.50 -0.40
C ILE A 25 -7.98 -0.64 -1.66
N ASN A 26 -7.92 -1.23 -2.85
CA ASN A 26 -8.03 -0.49 -4.11
C ASN A 26 -9.35 0.28 -4.24
N ARG A 27 -10.47 -0.31 -3.80
CA ARG A 27 -11.76 0.39 -3.77
C ARG A 27 -11.71 1.59 -2.82
N ALA A 28 -11.25 1.41 -1.59
CA ALA A 28 -11.12 2.50 -0.62
C ALA A 28 -10.20 3.62 -1.14
N MET A 29 -9.09 3.26 -1.80
CA MET A 29 -8.18 4.24 -2.41
C MET A 29 -8.79 5.00 -3.58
N LYS A 30 -9.65 4.36 -4.39
CA LYS A 30 -10.43 5.05 -5.42
C LYS A 30 -11.43 6.02 -4.82
N ASP A 31 -12.08 5.64 -3.72
CA ASP A 31 -13.02 6.50 -3.00
C ASP A 31 -12.28 7.71 -2.38
N ALA A 32 -11.11 7.48 -1.77
CA ALA A 32 -10.24 8.53 -1.24
C ALA A 32 -9.79 9.51 -2.35
N ASN A 33 -9.36 9.00 -3.50
CA ASN A 33 -8.95 9.83 -4.64
C ASN A 33 -10.09 10.72 -5.16
N ARG A 34 -11.34 10.24 -5.16
CA ARG A 34 -12.52 11.06 -5.53
C ARG A 34 -12.75 12.23 -4.57
N LEU A 35 -12.29 12.12 -3.34
CA LEU A 35 -12.34 13.17 -2.33
C LEU A 35 -11.08 14.04 -2.30
N GLY A 36 -10.13 13.84 -3.24
CA GLY A 36 -8.85 14.57 -3.25
C GLY A 36 -7.86 14.11 -2.18
N LEU A 37 -8.07 12.93 -1.60
CA LEU A 37 -7.24 12.41 -0.51
C LEU A 37 -6.15 11.47 -1.04
N ILE A 38 -5.00 11.50 -0.40
CA ILE A 38 -3.89 10.57 -0.61
C ILE A 38 -3.63 9.75 0.65
N LEU A 39 -3.18 8.50 0.48
CA LEU A 39 -2.65 7.70 1.58
C LEU A 39 -1.15 7.97 1.70
N PHE A 40 -0.71 8.30 2.91
CA PHE A 40 0.71 8.44 3.24
C PHE A 40 1.03 7.50 4.39
N GLY A 41 1.98 6.59 4.19
CA GLY A 41 2.43 5.64 5.21
C GLY A 41 3.94 5.68 5.37
N GLY A 42 4.41 5.37 6.58
CA GLY A 42 5.82 5.25 6.95
C GLY A 42 5.96 4.43 8.24
N ALA A 43 7.19 4.03 8.60
CA ALA A 43 7.49 3.12 9.71
C ALA A 43 6.54 3.25 10.92
N GLY A 44 5.60 2.30 11.04
CA GLY A 44 4.68 2.17 12.16
C GLY A 44 3.38 2.98 12.12
N SER A 45 3.10 3.80 11.09
CA SER A 45 1.81 4.49 10.98
C SER A 45 1.46 4.93 9.55
N GLY A 46 0.15 5.10 9.31
CA GLY A 46 -0.38 5.69 8.07
C GLY A 46 -1.31 6.86 8.36
N SER A 47 -1.53 7.73 7.37
CA SER A 47 -2.50 8.83 7.44
C SER A 47 -3.17 9.08 6.08
N LEU A 48 -4.44 9.46 6.07
CA LEU A 48 -5.07 10.09 4.92
C LEU A 48 -4.77 11.58 4.95
N ARG A 49 -4.34 12.12 3.81
CA ARG A 49 -3.96 13.52 3.69
C ARG A 49 -4.67 14.20 2.54
N GLY A 50 -5.15 15.42 2.77
CA GLY A 50 -5.83 16.23 1.76
C GLY A 50 -4.93 17.27 1.13
N ASP A 51 -5.51 18.44 0.89
CA ASP A 51 -4.87 19.60 0.28
C ASP A 51 -3.59 20.02 1.00
N ALA A 52 -2.64 20.48 0.19
CA ALA A 52 -1.40 21.08 0.66
C ALA A 52 -1.58 22.59 0.86
N ASP A 53 -0.97 23.12 1.91
CA ASP A 53 -0.81 24.57 2.06
C ASP A 53 0.26 25.12 1.09
N GLU A 54 0.49 26.44 1.12
CA GLU A 54 1.49 27.13 0.30
C GLU A 54 2.93 26.62 0.52
N ARG A 55 3.17 25.88 1.60
CA ARG A 55 4.47 25.29 1.96
C ARG A 55 4.55 23.81 1.62
N GLY A 56 3.53 23.24 0.95
CA GLY A 56 3.46 21.83 0.57
C GLY A 56 3.05 20.89 1.71
N ARG A 57 2.61 21.41 2.87
CA ARG A 57 2.20 20.58 4.01
C ARG A 57 0.73 20.19 3.84
N ARG A 58 0.47 18.89 3.82
CA ARG A 58 -0.90 18.38 3.65
C ARG A 58 -1.63 18.21 4.98
N LEU A 59 -2.92 18.52 5.00
CA LEU A 59 -3.79 18.29 6.15
C LEU A 59 -3.94 16.79 6.41
N ILE A 60 -3.64 16.34 7.62
CA ILE A 60 -3.96 14.98 8.09
C ILE A 60 -5.43 14.97 8.48
N VAL A 61 -6.23 14.15 7.80
CA VAL A 61 -7.70 14.08 8.01
C VAL A 61 -8.14 12.80 8.71
N ALA A 62 -7.27 11.78 8.74
CA ALA A 62 -7.44 10.56 9.51
C ALA A 62 -6.08 9.88 9.70
N ASP A 63 -5.89 9.27 10.86
CA ASP A 63 -4.75 8.40 11.17
C ASP A 63 -5.16 6.93 11.07
N PHE A 64 -4.21 6.08 10.69
CA PHE A 64 -4.34 4.63 10.70
C PHE A 64 -3.42 4.05 11.76
N ASP A 65 -4.02 3.51 12.83
CA ASP A 65 -3.31 2.66 13.76
C ASP A 65 -3.00 1.32 13.09
N GLY A 66 -1.73 0.93 13.00
CA GLY A 66 -1.38 -0.36 12.43
C GLY A 66 0.03 -0.84 12.76
N THR A 67 0.14 -2.14 13.03
CA THR A 67 1.41 -2.87 13.23
C THR A 67 2.03 -3.38 11.92
N ASN A 68 1.34 -3.20 10.79
CA ASN A 68 1.70 -3.78 9.49
C ASN A 68 1.99 -2.69 8.45
N TRP A 69 2.70 -1.64 8.87
CA TRP A 69 3.20 -0.58 7.99
C TRP A 69 4.72 -0.67 7.94
N ASP A 70 5.24 -0.86 6.73
CA ASP A 70 6.65 -0.67 6.44
C ASP A 70 6.81 0.61 5.62
N GLY A 71 7.72 1.48 6.05
CA GLY A 71 8.06 2.71 5.35
C GLY A 71 9.16 2.43 4.32
N GLY A 72 8.88 1.53 3.38
CA GLY A 72 9.81 1.13 2.33
C GLY A 72 9.73 1.99 1.07
N ASP A 73 10.81 1.97 0.28
CA ASP A 73 10.96 2.67 -1.00
C ASP A 73 9.90 2.22 -2.02
N GLY A 74 9.50 3.12 -2.92
CA GLY A 74 8.34 2.97 -3.81
C GLY A 74 8.55 2.01 -5.00
N GLY A 75 9.69 1.33 -5.06
CA GLY A 75 10.13 0.49 -6.17
C GLY A 75 10.10 -1.03 -5.87
N GLY A 76 10.22 -1.83 -6.93
CA GLY A 76 10.33 -3.27 -6.85
C GLY A 76 10.79 -3.87 -8.18
N GLY A 77 11.37 -5.07 -8.15
CA GLY A 77 11.98 -5.72 -9.30
C GLY A 77 11.83 -7.23 -9.28
N GLN A 78 11.95 -7.83 -10.47
CA GLN A 78 11.98 -9.28 -10.60
C GLN A 78 13.37 -9.80 -10.20
N CYS A 79 13.41 -10.81 -9.35
CA CYS A 79 14.63 -11.44 -8.86
C CYS A 79 15.03 -12.67 -9.69
N GLU A 80 16.22 -13.21 -9.43
CA GLU A 80 16.77 -14.40 -10.11
C GLU A 80 15.90 -15.65 -9.95
N ASP A 81 15.13 -15.75 -8.87
CA ASP A 81 14.16 -16.81 -8.61
C ASP A 81 12.83 -16.63 -9.39
N GLY A 82 12.72 -15.57 -10.20
CA GLY A 82 11.54 -15.23 -10.97
C GLY A 82 10.46 -14.49 -10.18
N LEU A 83 10.62 -14.31 -8.86
CA LEU A 83 9.65 -13.66 -7.99
C LEU A 83 9.83 -12.13 -7.98
N LEU A 84 8.71 -11.41 -7.80
CA LEU A 84 8.72 -9.97 -7.59
C LEU A 84 9.02 -9.63 -6.12
N ARG A 85 9.98 -8.73 -5.88
CA ARG A 85 10.32 -8.23 -4.54
C ARG A 85 10.38 -6.71 -4.55
N GLY A 86 10.03 -6.08 -3.42
CA GLY A 86 10.24 -4.64 -3.23
C GLY A 86 11.73 -4.31 -3.24
N GLU A 87 12.08 -3.06 -3.52
CA GLU A 87 13.45 -2.57 -3.34
C GLU A 87 13.81 -2.71 -1.86
N GLY A 88 14.85 -3.50 -1.57
CA GLY A 88 15.38 -3.61 -0.22
C GLY A 88 16.10 -2.33 0.17
N LEU A 89 16.12 -2.04 1.48
CA LEU A 89 17.13 -1.14 2.07
C LEU A 89 18.54 -1.73 1.92
#